data_AF-A0A351EV61-F1
#
_entry.id   AF-A0A351EV61-F1
#
_cell.length_a   1.000
_cell.length_b   1.000
_cell.length_c   1.000
_cell.angle_alpha   90.00
_cell.angle_beta   90.00
_cell.angle_gamma   90.00
#
_symmetry.space_group_name_H-M   'P 1'
#
loop_
_entity.id
_entity.type
_entity.pdbx_description
1 polymer ?
#
loop_
_entity_poly.entity_id
_entity_poly.type
_entity_poly.pdbx_seq_one_letter_code
_entity_poly.pdbx_strand_id
1 'polypeptide(L)'
;MADEQIDKLREALVKKEDRLDTDLTKLEDRIRELEYDRESTRNEAWAGAALDVLGGLLGGRRSRSTGRSILRGRKATGKAEQRIATAQNRYNAKLSDLNELREEVEDDINQIVFEWQDKAQNVTAYDVPLEKTDIAVHDIALVWLRS
;
A
#
# COMPACT_ATOMS: atom_id res chain seq x y z
N MET A 1 15.69 16.39 -17.61
CA MET A 1 15.17 15.90 -18.93
C MET A 1 14.07 14.87 -18.64
N ALA A 2 13.26 14.44 -19.61
CA ALA A 2 12.09 13.56 -19.39
C ALA A 2 12.31 12.44 -18.35
N ASP A 3 13.46 11.77 -18.44
CA ASP A 3 13.89 10.71 -17.51
C ASP A 3 13.85 11.14 -16.05
N GLU A 4 14.24 12.38 -15.72
CA GLU A 4 14.27 12.89 -14.35
C GLU A 4 12.85 13.09 -13.77
N GLN A 5 11.86 13.42 -14.60
CA GLN A 5 10.47 13.52 -14.16
C GLN A 5 9.88 12.13 -13.93
N ILE A 6 10.19 11.19 -14.82
CA ILE A 6 9.79 9.78 -14.69
C ILE A 6 10.42 9.16 -13.43
N ASP A 7 11.68 9.44 -13.15
CA ASP A 7 12.39 8.92 -11.97
C ASP A 7 11.77 9.43 -10.66
N LYS A 8 11.44 10.73 -10.57
CA LYS A 8 10.78 11.30 -9.39
C LYS A 8 9.39 10.71 -9.17
N LEU A 9 8.63 10.48 -10.25
CA LEU A 9 7.36 9.78 -10.18
C LEU A 9 7.57 8.36 -9.66
N ARG A 10 8.48 7.58 -10.28
CA ARG A 10 8.80 6.22 -9.82
C ARG A 10 9.18 6.18 -8.34
N GLU A 11 10.01 7.09 -7.85
CA GLU A 11 10.40 7.12 -6.44
C GLU A 11 9.20 7.39 -5.51
N ALA A 12 8.36 8.37 -5.85
CA ALA A 12 7.16 8.66 -5.08
C ALA A 12 6.17 7.47 -5.07
N LEU A 13 6.08 6.75 -6.18
CA LEU A 13 5.21 5.59 -6.35
C LEU A 13 5.70 4.38 -5.57
N VAL A 14 6.99 4.03 -5.67
CA VAL A 14 7.61 2.97 -4.86
C VAL A 14 7.36 3.24 -3.38
N LYS A 15 7.51 4.49 -2.93
CA LYS A 15 7.26 4.87 -1.54
C LYS A 15 5.78 4.72 -1.13
N LYS A 16 4.84 5.00 -2.02
CA LYS A 16 3.40 4.81 -1.76
C LYS A 16 3.04 3.32 -1.75
N GLU A 17 3.55 2.54 -2.70
CA GLU A 17 3.35 1.10 -2.80
C GLU A 17 3.91 0.38 -1.57
N ASP A 18 5.17 0.64 -1.19
CA ASP A 18 5.79 0.08 0.03
C ASP A 18 4.95 0.36 1.29
N ARG A 19 4.37 1.56 1.38
CA ARG A 19 3.52 1.93 2.50
C ARG A 19 2.22 1.13 2.51
N LEU A 20 1.55 1.00 1.36
CA LEU A 20 0.32 0.23 1.23
C LEU A 20 0.55 -1.25 1.49
N ASP A 21 1.65 -1.81 0.98
CA ASP A 21 2.05 -3.21 1.20
C ASP A 21 2.36 -3.48 2.68
N THR A 22 3.07 -2.57 3.33
CA THR A 22 3.32 -2.63 4.78
C THR A 22 2.01 -2.60 5.57
N ASP A 23 1.05 -1.76 5.18
CA ASP A 23 -0.25 -1.66 5.85
C ASP A 23 -1.11 -2.92 5.60
N LEU A 24 -1.07 -3.49 4.39
CA LEU A 24 -1.73 -4.75 4.04
C LEU A 24 -1.18 -5.91 4.87
N THR A 25 0.15 -6.04 4.95
CA THR A 25 0.82 -7.07 5.75
C THR A 25 0.39 -6.99 7.22
N LYS A 26 0.37 -5.78 7.80
CA LYS A 26 -0.09 -5.57 9.19
C LYS A 26 -1.56 -5.95 9.37
N LEU A 27 -2.41 -5.67 8.40
CA LEU A 27 -3.83 -6.03 8.45
C LEU A 27 -4.03 -7.54 8.32
N GLU A 28 -3.26 -8.21 7.47
CA GLU A 28 -3.26 -9.67 7.33
C GLU A 28 -2.80 -10.35 8.63
N ASP A 29 -1.71 -9.88 9.23
CA ASP A 29 -1.25 -10.32 10.56
C ASP A 29 -2.34 -10.15 11.61
N ARG A 30 -3.02 -9.00 11.59
CA ARG A 30 -4.10 -8.70 12.53
C ARG A 30 -5.31 -9.62 12.33
N ILE A 31 -5.66 -9.95 11.09
CA ILE A 31 -6.73 -10.90 10.78
C ILE A 31 -6.36 -12.28 11.33
N ARG A 32 -5.13 -12.76 11.06
CA ARG A 32 -4.62 -14.05 11.57
C ARG A 32 -4.65 -14.13 13.10
N GLU A 33 -4.19 -13.08 13.79
CA GLU A 33 -4.23 -12.99 15.25
C GLU A 33 -5.67 -13.09 15.78
N LEU A 34 -6.60 -12.33 15.19
CA LEU A 34 -8.01 -12.33 15.61
C LEU A 34 -8.72 -13.67 15.35
N GLU A 35 -8.36 -14.35 14.26
CA GLU A 35 -8.85 -15.70 13.95
C GLU A 35 -8.34 -16.74 14.94
N TYR A 36 -7.05 -16.68 15.29
CA TYR A 36 -6.45 -17.52 16.31
C TYR A 36 -7.08 -17.30 17.70
N ASP A 37 -7.24 -16.04 18.11
CA ASP A 37 -7.89 -15.69 19.38
C ASP A 37 -9.32 -16.21 19.45
N ARG A 38 -10.06 -16.14 18.35
CA ARG A 38 -11.43 -16.67 18.26
C ARG A 38 -11.44 -18.18 18.44
N GLU A 39 -10.49 -18.89 17.81
CA GLU A 39 -10.36 -20.34 17.95
C GLU A 39 -9.97 -20.76 19.37
N SER A 40 -8.99 -20.08 19.97
CA SER A 40 -8.59 -20.35 21.36
C SER A 40 -9.75 -20.11 22.33
N THR A 41 -10.44 -18.97 22.22
CA THR A 41 -11.61 -18.64 23.07
C THR A 41 -12.73 -19.67 22.91
N ARG A 42 -12.93 -20.18 21.70
CA ARG A 42 -13.88 -21.27 21.45
C ARG A 42 -13.43 -22.53 22.20
N ASN A 43 -12.18 -22.98 22.07
CA ASN A 43 -11.70 -24.19 22.74
C ASN A 43 -11.77 -24.09 24.27
N GLU A 44 -11.42 -22.94 24.86
CA GLU A 44 -11.55 -22.67 26.30
C GLU A 44 -13.01 -22.69 26.78
N ALA A 45 -13.92 -22.10 26.01
CA ALA A 45 -15.35 -22.11 26.35
C ALA A 45 -15.91 -23.55 26.39
N TRP A 46 -15.43 -24.44 25.52
CA TRP A 46 -15.81 -25.85 25.52
C TRP A 46 -15.20 -26.62 26.70
N ALA A 47 -13.92 -26.37 27.02
CA ALA A 47 -13.27 -26.98 28.19
C ALA A 47 -13.94 -26.57 29.51
N GLY A 48 -14.27 -25.28 29.66
CA GLY A 48 -14.99 -24.76 30.82
C GLY A 48 -16.43 -25.29 30.93
N ALA A 49 -17.15 -25.41 29.80
CA ALA A 49 -18.49 -25.98 29.78
C ALA A 49 -18.50 -27.48 30.15
N ALA A 50 -17.50 -28.25 29.72
CA ALA A 50 -17.36 -29.67 30.07
C ALA A 50 -17.08 -29.85 31.58
N LEU A 51 -16.23 -29.00 32.17
CA LEU A 51 -15.97 -28.97 33.61
C LEU A 51 -17.20 -28.57 34.43
N ASP A 52 -17.98 -27.59 33.97
CA ASP A 52 -19.19 -27.12 34.65
C ASP A 52 -20.32 -28.17 34.67
N VAL A 53 -20.47 -28.96 33.60
CA VAL A 53 -21.45 -30.07 33.55
C VAL A 53 -21.06 -31.19 34.51
N LEU A 54 -19.76 -31.48 34.65
CA LEU A 54 -19.26 -32.49 35.60
C LEU A 54 -19.34 -32.01 37.06
N GLY A 55 -19.12 -30.71 37.33
CA GLY A 55 -19.30 -30.10 38.64
C GLY A 55 -20.77 -30.01 39.10
N GLY A 56 -21.71 -29.91 38.17
CA GLY A 56 -23.15 -29.83 38.45
C GLY A 56 -23.79 -31.15 38.92
N LEU A 57 -23.15 -32.30 38.68
CA LEU A 57 -23.68 -33.62 39.03
C LEU A 57 -23.15 -34.15 40.39
N LEU A 58 -22.08 -33.56 40.96
CA LEU A 58 -21.41 -34.09 42.16
C LEU A 58 -21.52 -33.26 43.45
N GLY A 59 -22.19 -32.10 43.49
CA GLY A 59 -22.24 -31.35 44.75
C GLY A 59 -23.26 -30.23 44.78
N GLY A 60 -24.43 -30.51 45.37
CA GLY A 60 -25.55 -29.59 45.40
C GLY A 60 -25.30 -28.31 46.20
N ARG A 61 -25.45 -27.16 45.54
CA ARG A 61 -26.21 -26.00 46.06
C ARG A 61 -26.54 -25.06 44.91
N ARG A 62 -27.84 -24.76 44.77
CA ARG A 62 -28.46 -23.83 43.80
C ARG A 62 -27.53 -22.68 43.38
N SER A 63 -27.19 -22.59 42.09
CA SER A 63 -26.65 -21.35 41.52
C SER A 63 -27.43 -20.90 40.28
N ARG A 64 -28.00 -19.70 40.37
CA ARG A 64 -28.68 -18.95 39.29
C ARG A 64 -27.67 -18.42 38.24
N SER A 65 -26.50 -19.04 38.04
CA SER A 65 -25.39 -18.51 37.24
C SER A 65 -25.24 -19.12 35.84
N THR A 66 -25.85 -20.27 35.56
CA THR A 66 -25.64 -21.05 34.32
C THR A 66 -26.09 -20.30 33.06
N GLY A 67 -27.21 -19.54 33.14
CA GLY A 67 -27.68 -18.73 32.01
C GLY A 67 -26.80 -17.52 31.68
N ARG A 68 -26.04 -16.98 32.64
CA ARG A 68 -25.16 -15.83 32.40
C ARG A 68 -23.85 -16.22 31.70
N SER A 69 -23.35 -17.43 31.94
CA SER A 69 -22.14 -17.95 31.28
C SER A 69 -22.37 -18.14 29.77
N ILE A 70 -23.46 -18.81 29.40
CA ILE A 70 -23.82 -19.08 27.99
C ILE A 70 -24.03 -17.77 27.20
N LEU A 71 -24.75 -16.81 27.78
CA LEU A 71 -25.00 -15.50 27.15
C LEU A 71 -23.71 -14.67 26.97
N ARG A 72 -22.73 -14.80 27.88
CA ARG A 72 -21.42 -14.14 27.77
C ARG A 72 -20.58 -14.75 26.66
N GLY A 73 -20.54 -16.09 26.56
CA GLY A 73 -19.84 -16.79 25.48
C GLY A 73 -20.35 -16.38 24.10
N ARG A 74 -21.68 -16.36 23.89
CA ARG A 74 -22.28 -15.96 22.60
C ARG A 74 -21.98 -14.50 22.23
N LYS A 75 -21.98 -13.58 23.20
CA LYS A 75 -21.62 -12.16 22.97
C LYS A 75 -20.13 -11.98 22.66
N ALA A 76 -19.25 -12.76 23.29
CA ALA A 76 -17.82 -12.72 23.01
C ALA A 76 -17.51 -13.18 21.58
N THR A 77 -18.14 -14.27 21.12
CA THR A 77 -17.99 -14.78 19.75
C THR A 77 -18.45 -13.76 18.70
N GLY A 78 -19.62 -13.16 18.88
CA GLY A 78 -20.11 -12.14 17.93
C GLY A 78 -19.21 -10.90 17.86
N LYS A 79 -18.60 -10.49 18.97
CA LYS A 79 -17.63 -9.39 19.00
C LYS A 79 -16.33 -9.73 18.28
N ALA A 80 -15.86 -10.98 18.39
CA ALA A 80 -14.68 -11.44 17.67
C ALA A 80 -14.92 -11.48 16.15
N GLU A 81 -16.06 -12.02 15.72
CA GLU A 81 -16.49 -12.03 14.31
C GLU A 81 -16.55 -10.62 13.72
N GLN A 82 -17.15 -9.67 14.46
CA GLN A 82 -17.23 -8.28 14.01
C GLN A 82 -15.85 -7.63 13.85
N ARG A 83 -14.88 -7.95 14.72
CA ARG A 83 -13.51 -7.45 14.63
C ARG A 83 -12.77 -7.99 13.40
N ILE A 84 -12.92 -9.29 13.13
CA ILE A 84 -12.36 -9.93 11.93
C ILE A 84 -12.94 -9.28 10.67
N ALA A 85 -14.27 -9.16 10.58
CA ALA A 85 -14.94 -8.52 9.44
C ALA A 85 -14.48 -7.07 9.24
N THR A 86 -14.29 -6.31 10.33
CA THR A 86 -13.78 -4.93 10.25
C THR A 86 -12.35 -4.89 9.71
N ALA A 87 -11.47 -5.81 10.14
CA ALA A 87 -10.11 -5.90 9.65
C ALA A 87 -10.05 -6.31 8.16
N GLN A 88 -10.87 -7.28 7.76
CA GLN A 88 -11.02 -7.70 6.36
C GLN A 88 -11.53 -6.55 5.46
N ASN A 89 -12.52 -5.78 5.92
CA ASN A 89 -12.99 -4.61 5.18
C ASN A 89 -11.89 -3.56 4.98
N ARG A 90 -11.06 -3.33 6.01
CA ARG A 90 -9.91 -2.41 5.90
C ARG A 90 -8.85 -2.95 4.94
N TYR A 91 -8.59 -4.26 4.98
CA TYR A 91 -7.67 -4.92 4.05
C TYR A 91 -8.15 -4.74 2.60
N ASN A 92 -9.42 -5.03 2.34
CA ASN A 92 -10.01 -4.88 1.00
C ASN A 92 -9.98 -3.43 0.51
N ALA A 93 -10.22 -2.45 1.39
CA ALA A 93 -10.07 -1.04 1.05
C ALA A 93 -8.62 -0.70 0.65
N LYS A 94 -7.62 -1.17 1.42
CA LYS A 94 -6.20 -0.97 1.08
C LYS A 94 -5.75 -1.68 -0.19
N LEU A 95 -6.33 -2.84 -0.48
CA LEU A 95 -6.09 -3.54 -1.74
C LEU A 95 -6.67 -2.75 -2.93
N SER A 96 -7.83 -2.12 -2.74
CA SER A 96 -8.43 -1.22 -3.73
C SER A 96 -7.55 0.02 -3.96
N ASP A 97 -7.12 0.69 -2.88
CA ASP A 97 -6.21 1.84 -2.95
C ASP A 97 -4.92 1.49 -3.74
N LEU A 98 -4.39 0.28 -3.56
CA LEU A 98 -3.19 -0.19 -4.28
C LEU A 98 -3.45 -0.39 -5.77
N ASN A 99 -4.60 -0.97 -6.14
CA ASN A 99 -4.95 -1.17 -7.55
C ASN A 99 -5.20 0.17 -8.26
N GLU A 100 -5.93 1.09 -7.63
CA GLU A 100 -6.16 2.43 -8.16
C GLU A 100 -4.84 3.19 -8.35
N LEU A 101 -3.92 3.09 -7.38
CA LEU A 101 -2.58 3.67 -7.54
C LEU A 101 -1.86 3.09 -8.77
N ARG A 102 -1.94 1.77 -9.01
CA ARG A 102 -1.28 1.14 -10.17
C ARG A 102 -1.84 1.64 -11.50
N GLU A 103 -3.15 1.85 -11.58
CA GLU A 103 -3.82 2.42 -12.75
C GLU A 103 -3.39 3.88 -12.98
N GLU A 104 -3.42 4.72 -11.93
CA GLU A 104 -2.97 6.13 -11.98
C GLU A 104 -1.53 6.25 -12.51
N VAL A 105 -0.65 5.35 -12.09
CA VAL A 105 0.75 5.31 -12.55
C VAL A 105 0.89 5.04 -14.03
N GLU A 106 0.12 4.08 -14.53
CA GLU A 106 0.17 3.71 -15.93
C GLU A 106 -0.29 4.89 -16.80
N ASP A 107 -1.35 5.58 -16.38
CA ASP A 107 -1.86 6.78 -17.02
C ASP A 107 -0.85 7.94 -16.98
N ASP A 108 -0.23 8.22 -15.82
CA ASP A 108 0.77 9.27 -15.67
C ASP A 108 1.99 9.05 -16.58
N ILE A 109 2.49 7.81 -16.65
CA ILE A 109 3.61 7.46 -17.53
C ILE A 109 3.23 7.70 -18.99
N ASN A 110 2.03 7.26 -19.40
CA ASN A 110 1.55 7.45 -20.77
C ASN A 110 1.41 8.93 -21.13
N GLN A 111 0.89 9.76 -20.21
CA GLN A 111 0.78 11.20 -20.42
C GLN A 111 2.15 11.85 -20.62
N ILE A 112 3.13 11.54 -19.76
CA ILE A 112 4.49 12.09 -19.88
C ILE A 112 5.10 11.71 -21.23
N VAL A 113 5.01 10.44 -21.62
CA VAL A 113 5.54 9.97 -22.91
C VAL A 113 4.90 10.75 -24.07
N PHE A 114 3.58 10.95 -24.05
CA PHE A 114 2.87 11.69 -25.07
C PHE A 114 3.30 13.16 -25.16
N GLU A 115 3.40 13.85 -24.01
CA GLU A 115 3.85 15.26 -23.96
C GLU A 115 5.27 15.45 -24.52
N TRP A 116 6.18 14.51 -24.26
CA TRP A 116 7.54 14.58 -24.79
C TRP A 116 7.63 14.24 -26.28
N GLN A 117 6.79 13.31 -26.77
CA GLN A 117 6.67 13.04 -28.20
C GLN A 117 6.15 14.25 -28.98
N ASP A 118 5.12 14.93 -28.46
CA ASP A 118 4.59 16.16 -29.08
C ASP A 118 5.65 17.27 -29.12
N LYS A 119 6.35 17.51 -28.01
CA LYS A 119 7.46 18.48 -27.97
C LYS A 119 8.56 18.15 -28.99
N ALA A 120 8.92 16.88 -29.14
CA ALA A 120 9.94 16.44 -30.09
C ALA A 120 9.51 16.65 -31.55
N GLN A 121 8.24 16.43 -31.89
CA GLN A 121 7.70 16.69 -33.22
C GLN A 121 7.66 18.19 -33.58
N ASN A 122 7.51 19.05 -32.57
CA ASN A 122 7.47 20.51 -32.75
C ASN A 122 8.86 21.18 -32.76
N VAL A 123 9.96 20.41 -32.67
CA VAL A 123 11.32 20.96 -32.84
C VAL A 123 11.58 21.23 -34.32
N THR A 124 11.62 22.50 -34.70
CA THR A 124 12.06 22.93 -36.03
C THR A 124 13.54 23.29 -36.02
N ALA A 125 14.27 22.79 -37.01
CA ALA A 125 15.64 23.22 -37.23
C ALA A 125 15.63 24.67 -37.74
N TYR A 126 16.18 25.59 -36.93
CA TYR A 126 16.48 26.94 -37.37
C TYR A 126 17.92 26.97 -37.88
N ASP A 127 18.07 27.11 -39.19
CA ASP A 127 19.39 27.29 -39.81
C ASP A 127 19.83 28.73 -39.54
N VAL A 128 20.89 28.92 -38.77
CA VAL A 128 21.46 30.24 -38.48
C VAL A 128 22.46 30.54 -39.60
N PRO A 129 22.13 31.42 -40.58
CA PRO A 129 23.08 31.80 -41.61
C PRO A 129 24.25 32.56 -40.95
N LEU A 130 25.48 32.11 -41.21
CA LEU A 130 26.68 32.87 -40.87
C LEU A 130 26.78 34.06 -41.83
N GLU A 131 26.14 35.18 -41.49
CA GLU A 131 26.42 36.42 -42.20
C GLU A 131 27.83 36.90 -41.83
N LYS A 132 28.61 37.29 -42.85
CA LYS A 132 30.00 37.75 -42.70
C LYS A 132 30.13 38.96 -41.76
N THR A 133 29.02 39.63 -41.47
CA THR A 133 28.85 40.77 -40.55
C THR A 133 28.69 40.39 -39.08
N ASP A 134 28.33 39.14 -38.75
CA ASP A 134 28.08 38.69 -37.36
C ASP A 134 29.30 38.01 -36.69
N ILE A 135 30.43 37.96 -37.40
CA ILE A 135 31.67 37.36 -36.89
C ILE A 135 32.56 38.48 -36.32
N ALA A 136 32.54 38.68 -35.01
CA ALA A 136 33.51 39.51 -34.31
C ALA A 136 34.77 38.69 -34.01
N VAL A 137 35.85 38.91 -34.77
CA VAL A 137 37.17 38.33 -34.46
C VAL A 137 37.77 39.13 -33.32
N HIS A 138 37.76 38.58 -32.12
CA HIS A 138 38.28 39.26 -30.93
C HIS A 138 39.80 39.14 -30.76
N ASP A 139 40.38 38.01 -31.17
CA ASP A 139 41.81 37.76 -31.04
C ASP A 139 42.37 37.06 -32.29
N ILE A 140 43.51 37.55 -32.77
CA ILE A 140 44.30 36.94 -33.83
C ILE A 140 45.66 36.59 -33.25
N ALA A 141 46.02 35.31 -33.31
CA ALA A 141 47.34 34.83 -32.88
C ALA A 141 48.16 34.36 -34.10
N LEU A 142 49.40 34.83 -34.20
CA LEU A 142 50.36 34.39 -35.20
C LEU A 142 51.19 33.24 -34.62
N VAL A 143 51.08 32.05 -35.21
CA VAL A 143 51.90 30.90 -34.85
C VAL A 143 52.91 30.66 -35.95
N TRP A 144 54.19 30.83 -35.64
CA TRP A 144 55.27 30.52 -36.58
C TRP A 144 55.71 29.07 -36.40
N LEU A 145 55.46 28.24 -37.42
CA LEU A 145 56.04 26.91 -37.50
C LEU A 145 57.46 27.03 -38.09
N ARG A 146 58.45 26.56 -37.32
CA ARG A 146 59.86 26.52 -37.72
C ARG A 146 60.03 25.37 -38.72
N SER A 147 60.49 25.68 -39.94
CA SER A 147 60.93 24.66 -40.92
C SER A 147 62.24 24.01 -40.49
#